data_AF-A0A966J683-F1
#
_entry.id   AF-A0A966J683-F1
#
_cell.length_a   1.000
_cell.length_b   1.000
_cell.length_c   1.000
_cell.angle_alpha   90.00
_cell.angle_beta   90.00
_cell.angle_gamma   90.00
#
_symmetry.space_group_name_H-M   'P 1'
#
loop_
_entity.id
_entity.type
_entity.pdbx_description
1 polymer ?
#
loop_
_entity_poly.entity_id
_entity_poly.type
_entity_poly.pdbx_seq_one_letter_code
_entity_poly.pdbx_strand_id
1 'polypeptide(L)'
;MSDASTPPVLAPWLERQLARLVEHSGHALLLQGPSGLGQYPLALALAQAWLCHQPVTTGAGQRGCGMCSSCHGIAVRTHPDLRVLMPETVMLALDWPLDESAHKEIDDKKRKPSREIRVDAARDLITFTQRTAYPDCHAWQGIPLGRRATCAQPGLV
;
A
#
# COMPACT_ATOMS: atom_id res chain seq x y z
N MET A 1 17.45 19.64 -4.45
CA MET A 1 15.99 19.73 -4.25
C MET A 1 15.38 18.78 -5.26
N SER A 2 15.26 17.51 -4.88
CA SER A 2 14.88 16.43 -5.79
C SER A 2 13.37 16.19 -5.70
N ASP A 3 12.72 16.15 -6.86
CA ASP A 3 11.28 16.06 -7.05
C ASP A 3 10.63 14.91 -6.28
N ALA A 4 9.89 15.25 -5.22
CA ALA A 4 9.12 14.32 -4.39
C ALA A 4 7.83 13.80 -5.08
N SER A 5 7.65 14.05 -6.38
CA SER A 5 6.40 13.86 -7.11
C SER A 5 6.46 12.79 -8.21
N THR A 6 7.60 12.12 -8.41
CA THR A 6 7.72 11.18 -9.53
C THR A 6 7.02 9.86 -9.19
N PRO A 7 5.91 9.52 -9.87
CA PRO A 7 5.25 8.23 -9.68
C PRO A 7 6.22 7.11 -10.05
N PRO A 8 6.09 5.91 -9.44
CA PRO A 8 6.99 4.80 -9.75
C PRO A 8 6.95 4.54 -11.25
N VAL A 9 8.12 4.61 -11.89
CA VAL A 9 8.26 4.38 -13.33
C VAL A 9 7.97 2.90 -13.58
N LEU A 10 6.75 2.61 -14.00
CA LEU A 10 6.35 1.28 -14.45
C LEU A 10 6.84 1.06 -15.88
N ALA A 11 7.21 -0.18 -16.17
CA ALA A 11 7.52 -0.54 -17.54
C ALA A 11 6.26 -0.45 -18.43
N PRO A 12 6.37 -0.04 -19.71
CA PRO A 12 5.20 0.19 -20.57
C PRO A 12 4.27 -1.02 -20.72
N TRP A 13 4.81 -2.24 -20.64
CA TRP A 13 3.99 -3.46 -20.72
C TRP A 13 3.15 -3.72 -19.47
N LEU A 14 3.54 -3.16 -18.32
CA LEU A 14 2.81 -3.28 -17.05
C LEU A 14 1.70 -2.25 -16.93
N GLU A 15 1.81 -1.09 -17.58
CA GLU A 15 0.80 -0.03 -17.52
C GLU A 15 -0.59 -0.53 -17.95
N ARG A 16 -0.64 -1.32 -19.03
CA ARG A 16 -1.89 -1.95 -19.49
C ARG A 16 -2.45 -2.96 -18.50
N GLN A 17 -1.59 -3.68 -17.78
CA GLN A 17 -2.05 -4.64 -16.77
C GLN A 17 -2.57 -3.91 -15.53
N LEU A 18 -1.88 -2.85 -15.09
CA LEU A 18 -2.33 -2.01 -13.99
C LEU A 18 -3.72 -1.46 -14.25
N ALA A 19 -3.95 -0.87 -15.42
CA ALA A 19 -5.24 -0.31 -15.79
C ALA A 19 -6.39 -1.31 -15.65
N ARG A 20 -6.19 -2.53 -16.18
CA ARG A 20 -7.18 -3.61 -16.05
C ARG A 20 -7.39 -4.03 -14.60
N LEU A 21 -6.32 -4.11 -13.80
CA LEU A 21 -6.40 -4.52 -12.39
C LEU A 21 -7.08 -3.47 -11.51
N VAL A 22 -6.90 -2.18 -11.81
CA VAL A 22 -7.57 -1.09 -11.09
C VAL A 22 -9.09 -1.14 -11.27
N GLU A 23 -9.57 -1.54 -12.45
CA GLU A 23 -11.00 -1.77 -12.72
C GLU A 23 -11.56 -2.99 -11.98
N HIS A 24 -10.71 -3.94 -11.57
CA HIS A 24 -11.10 -5.16 -10.88
C HIS A 24 -10.92 -5.04 -9.35
N SER A 25 -12.00 -4.67 -8.66
CA SER A 25 -12.05 -4.54 -7.20
C SER A 25 -12.25 -5.88 -6.45
N GLY A 26 -11.46 -6.91 -6.80
CA GLY A 26 -11.47 -8.18 -6.07
C GLY A 26 -10.81 -8.05 -4.70
N HIS A 27 -11.36 -8.69 -3.67
CA HIS A 27 -10.78 -8.67 -2.31
C HIS A 27 -9.50 -9.49 -2.17
N ALA A 28 -9.17 -10.33 -3.16
CA ALA A 28 -7.96 -11.13 -3.21
C ALA A 28 -7.53 -11.30 -4.68
N LEU A 29 -6.37 -10.77 -5.04
CA LEU A 29 -5.79 -10.90 -6.37
C LEU A 29 -4.50 -11.71 -6.30
N LEU A 30 -4.36 -12.68 -7.20
CA LEU A 30 -3.13 -13.44 -7.39
C LEU A 30 -2.44 -12.97 -8.67
N LEU A 31 -1.26 -12.36 -8.53
CA LEU A 31 -0.41 -11.99 -9.67
C LEU A 31 0.56 -13.13 -9.97
N GLN A 32 0.46 -13.72 -11.16
CA GLN A 32 1.34 -14.81 -11.60
C GLN A 32 2.08 -14.43 -12.88
N GLY A 33 3.35 -14.80 -12.96
CA GLY A 33 4.14 -14.71 -14.18
C GLY A 33 5.55 -15.30 -13.99
N PRO A 34 6.36 -15.39 -15.05
CA PRO A 34 7.77 -15.73 -14.90
C PRO A 34 8.53 -14.68 -14.07
N SER A 35 9.56 -15.13 -13.38
CA SER A 35 10.42 -14.29 -12.54
C SER A 35 11.04 -13.15 -13.37
N GLY A 36 11.02 -11.93 -12.84
CA GLY A 36 11.63 -10.76 -13.48
C GLY A 36 10.70 -9.92 -14.37
N LEU A 37 9.43 -10.30 -14.56
CA LEU A 37 8.47 -9.46 -15.30
C LEU A 37 7.94 -8.24 -14.54
N GLY A 38 8.33 -8.07 -13.27
CA GLY A 38 7.93 -6.92 -12.47
C GLY A 38 6.58 -7.08 -11.77
N GLN A 39 6.26 -8.29 -11.26
CA GLN A 39 5.03 -8.48 -10.46
C GLN A 39 5.01 -7.60 -9.21
N TYR A 40 6.15 -7.46 -8.53
CA TYR A 40 6.25 -6.62 -7.33
C TYR A 40 6.00 -5.12 -7.65
N PRO A 41 6.68 -4.50 -8.64
CA PRO A 41 6.35 -3.15 -9.09
C PRO A 41 4.88 -2.99 -9.48
N LEU A 42 4.29 -3.97 -10.18
CA LEU A 42 2.87 -3.94 -10.55
C LEU A 42 1.95 -3.96 -9.32
N ALA A 43 2.22 -4.84 -8.35
CA ALA A 43 1.46 -4.94 -7.11
C ALA A 43 1.51 -3.64 -6.30
N LEU A 44 2.72 -3.05 -6.18
CA LEU A 44 2.90 -1.80 -5.46
C LEU A 44 2.21 -0.62 -6.15
N ALA A 45 2.27 -0.56 -7.47
CA ALA A 45 1.55 0.46 -8.24
C ALA A 45 0.03 0.30 -8.16
N LEU A 46 -0.47 -0.94 -8.13
CA LEU A 46 -1.90 -1.22 -7.90
C LEU A 46 -2.34 -0.75 -6.51
N ALA A 47 -1.57 -1.07 -5.47
CA ALA A 47 -1.82 -0.58 -4.12
C ALA A 47 -1.80 0.95 -4.06
N GLN A 48 -0.85 1.59 -4.75
CA GLN A 48 -0.79 3.05 -4.86
C GLN A 48 -2.01 3.63 -5.58
N ALA A 49 -2.47 3.00 -6.66
CA ALA A 49 -3.67 3.44 -7.38
C ALA A 49 -4.93 3.34 -6.52
N TRP A 50 -5.11 2.26 -5.74
CA TRP A 50 -6.27 2.07 -4.87
C TRP A 50 -6.29 2.98 -3.64
N LEU A 51 -5.12 3.27 -3.06
CA LEU A 51 -5.01 4.12 -1.86
C LEU A 51 -4.88 5.62 -2.20
N CYS A 52 -4.80 5.97 -3.49
CA CYS A 52 -4.66 7.35 -3.92
C CYS A 52 -5.98 8.13 -3.83
N HIS A 53 -5.96 9.28 -3.16
CA HIS A 53 -7.13 10.17 -3.07
C HIS A 53 -7.51 10.86 -4.40
N GLN A 54 -6.56 11.02 -5.32
CA GLN A 54 -6.75 11.70 -6.60
C GLN A 54 -6.12 10.90 -7.73
N PRO A 55 -6.74 9.78 -8.17
CA PRO A 55 -6.18 8.97 -9.25
C PRO A 55 -6.09 9.79 -10.54
N VAL A 56 -4.98 9.64 -11.26
CA VAL A 56 -4.76 10.32 -12.55
C VAL A 56 -5.11 9.34 -13.66
N THR A 57 -5.97 9.77 -14.58
CA THR A 57 -6.25 9.01 -15.80
C THR A 57 -5.19 9.36 -16.84
N THR A 58 -4.48 8.33 -17.33
CA THR A 58 -3.55 8.43 -18.45
C THR A 58 -4.11 7.67 -19.65
N GLY A 59 -3.49 7.82 -20.83
CA GLY A 59 -3.88 7.07 -22.02
C GLY A 59 -3.81 5.55 -21.86
N ALA A 60 -3.04 5.05 -20.88
CA ALA A 60 -2.97 3.63 -20.55
C ALA A 60 -3.98 3.18 -19.47
N GLY A 61 -4.61 4.10 -18.73
CA GLY A 61 -5.56 3.82 -17.64
C GLY A 61 -5.33 4.68 -16.38
N GLN A 62 -6.00 4.32 -15.29
CA GLN A 62 -5.87 5.01 -14.00
C GLN A 62 -4.58 4.61 -13.26
N ARG A 63 -3.94 5.60 -12.62
CA ARG A 63 -2.73 5.43 -11.80
C ARG A 63 -2.75 6.34 -10.57
N GLY A 64 -1.91 6.04 -9.58
CA GLY A 64 -1.65 6.94 -8.46
C GLY A 64 -1.03 8.26 -8.94
N CYS A 65 -1.40 9.38 -8.31
CA CYS A 65 -0.89 10.70 -8.71
C CYS A 65 0.57 10.94 -8.36
N GLY A 66 1.13 10.21 -7.40
CA GLY A 66 2.50 10.42 -6.91
C GLY A 66 2.70 11.63 -6.00
N MET A 67 1.69 12.51 -5.87
CA MET A 67 1.82 13.79 -5.16
C MET A 67 1.01 13.91 -3.87
N CYS A 68 -0.04 13.08 -3.70
CA CYS A 68 -0.86 13.14 -2.49
C CYS A 68 -0.14 12.52 -1.28
N SER A 69 -0.60 12.84 -0.07
CA SER A 69 -0.07 12.28 1.19
C SER A 69 -0.04 10.75 1.19
N SER A 70 -1.08 10.10 0.67
CA SER A 70 -1.15 8.65 0.56
C SER A 70 -0.10 8.09 -0.41
N CYS A 71 0.04 8.69 -1.60
CA CYS A 71 1.08 8.28 -2.54
C CYS A 71 2.49 8.47 -1.96
N HIS A 72 2.71 9.57 -1.23
CA HIS A 72 3.96 9.85 -0.55
C HIS A 72 4.24 8.82 0.56
N GLY A 73 3.26 8.53 1.42
CA GLY A 73 3.37 7.52 2.48
C GLY A 73 3.70 6.13 1.93
N ILE A 74 3.20 5.77 0.74
CA ILE A 74 3.56 4.52 0.07
C ILE A 74 5.00 4.57 -0.44
N ALA A 75 5.43 5.69 -1.03
CA ALA A 75 6.80 5.86 -1.52
C ALA A 75 7.84 5.75 -0.38
N VAL A 76 7.53 6.27 0.81
CA VAL A 76 8.38 6.14 2.01
C VAL A 76 8.08 4.89 2.85
N ARG A 77 7.16 4.02 2.40
CA ARG A 77 6.82 2.72 3.02
C ARG A 77 6.22 2.79 4.43
N THR A 78 5.52 3.88 4.76
CA THR A 78 4.91 4.11 6.08
C THR A 78 3.40 4.32 6.01
N HIS A 79 2.76 4.02 4.88
CA HIS A 79 1.33 4.25 4.70
C HIS A 79 0.50 3.48 5.76
N PRO A 80 -0.44 4.15 6.46
CA PRO A 80 -1.19 3.52 7.56
C PRO A 80 -1.99 2.32 7.07
N ASP A 81 -2.61 2.41 5.89
CA ASP A 81 -3.48 1.36 5.33
C ASP A 81 -2.76 0.36 4.41
N LEU A 82 -1.43 0.44 4.28
CA LEU A 82 -0.65 -0.53 3.51
C LEU A 82 0.17 -1.39 4.47
N ARG A 83 0.03 -2.71 4.38
CA ARG A 83 0.94 -3.66 5.03
C ARG A 83 1.47 -4.64 4.00
N VAL A 84 2.76 -4.94 4.13
CA VAL A 84 3.45 -5.88 3.25
C VAL A 84 4.03 -7.00 4.08
N LEU A 85 3.69 -8.23 3.72
CA LEU A 85 4.16 -9.44 4.38
C LEU A 85 5.11 -10.18 3.43
N MET A 86 6.37 -10.26 3.82
CA MET A 86 7.41 -10.95 3.06
C MET A 86 8.53 -11.41 4.00
N PRO A 87 9.40 -12.35 3.58
CA PRO A 87 10.55 -12.77 4.38
C PRO A 87 11.55 -11.63 4.63
N GLU A 88 12.23 -11.65 5.76
CA GLU A 88 13.22 -10.62 6.14
C GLU A 88 14.33 -10.47 5.08
N THR A 89 14.76 -11.57 4.44
CA THR A 89 15.74 -11.50 3.35
C THR A 89 15.24 -10.68 2.16
N VAL A 90 13.94 -10.75 1.86
CA VAL A 90 13.32 -10.02 0.75
C VAL A 90 13.07 -8.56 1.16
N MET A 91 12.70 -8.32 2.42
CA MET A 91 12.56 -6.96 2.95
C MET A 91 13.86 -6.19 2.82
N LEU A 92 14.98 -6.77 3.27
CA LEU A 92 16.30 -6.16 3.16
C LEU A 92 16.70 -5.92 1.70
N ALA A 93 16.48 -6.91 0.82
CA ALA A 93 16.82 -6.78 -0.60
C ALA A 93 16.01 -5.70 -1.33
N LEU A 94 14.81 -5.40 -0.83
CA LEU A 94 13.95 -4.38 -1.39
C LEU A 94 14.00 -3.06 -0.61
N ASP A 95 14.78 -2.92 0.47
CA ASP A 95 14.83 -1.77 1.39
C ASP A 95 13.53 -1.49 2.19
N TRP A 96 12.78 -2.52 2.56
CA TRP A 96 11.62 -2.36 3.45
C TRP A 96 12.06 -2.27 4.91
N PRO A 97 11.48 -1.34 5.70
CA PRO A 97 11.77 -1.25 7.11
C PRO A 97 11.33 -2.52 7.85
N LEU A 98 12.28 -3.18 8.50
CA LEU A 98 12.03 -4.17 9.55
C LEU A 98 11.78 -3.50 10.90
N ASP A 99 11.27 -4.27 11.85
CA ASP A 99 11.15 -3.84 13.24
C ASP A 99 12.52 -3.44 13.83
N GLU A 100 12.54 -2.49 14.76
CA GLU A 100 13.80 -1.97 15.34
C GLU A 100 14.58 -3.05 16.10
N SER A 101 13.87 -3.93 16.81
CA SER A 101 14.50 -5.05 17.50
C SER A 101 15.12 -6.04 16.51
N ALA A 102 14.46 -6.20 15.35
CA ALA A 102 14.90 -7.08 14.30
C ALA A 102 16.17 -6.59 13.61
N HIS A 103 16.23 -5.30 13.27
CA HIS A 103 17.44 -4.69 12.71
C HIS A 103 18.62 -4.81 13.68
N LYS A 104 18.44 -4.48 14.96
CA LYS A 104 19.52 -4.54 15.96
C LYS A 104 20.13 -5.93 16.09
N GLU A 105 19.30 -6.98 16.11
CA GLU A 105 19.81 -8.35 16.24
C GLU A 105 20.50 -8.86 14.96
N ILE A 106 20.10 -8.35 13.79
CA ILE A 106 20.74 -8.65 12.50
C ILE A 106 22.10 -7.93 12.41
N ASP A 107 22.14 -6.65 12.79
CA ASP A 107 23.36 -5.82 12.79
C ASP A 107 24.40 -6.33 13.79
N ASP A 108 23.94 -6.76 14.97
CA ASP A 108 24.77 -7.41 15.99
C ASP A 108 25.22 -8.83 15.58
N LYS A 109 24.81 -9.32 14.40
CA LYS A 109 25.05 -10.68 13.89
C LYS A 109 24.58 -11.78 14.84
N LYS A 110 23.64 -11.47 15.74
CA LYS A 110 23.06 -12.43 16.68
C LYS A 110 22.16 -13.42 15.96
N ARG A 111 21.55 -13.00 14.84
CA ARG A 111 20.67 -13.84 14.03
C ARG A 111 20.86 -13.59 12.54
N LYS A 112 20.67 -14.64 11.73
CA LYS A 112 20.63 -14.52 10.28
C LYS A 112 19.22 -14.12 9.84
N PRO A 113 19.07 -13.25 8.81
CA PRO A 113 17.77 -12.94 8.24
C PRO A 113 17.05 -14.20 7.76
N SER A 114 15.78 -14.33 8.12
CA SER A 114 14.96 -15.48 7.78
C SER A 114 14.54 -15.49 6.30
N ARG A 115 14.62 -16.68 5.67
CA ARG A 115 14.13 -16.92 4.29
C ARG A 115 12.63 -17.20 4.24
N GLU A 116 12.03 -17.49 5.40
CA GLU A 116 10.61 -17.78 5.56
C GLU A 116 9.91 -16.62 6.28
N ILE A 117 8.60 -16.52 6.10
CA ILE A 117 7.78 -15.52 6.80
C ILE A 117 7.66 -15.95 8.26
N ARG A 118 8.14 -15.11 9.18
CA ARG A 118 8.03 -15.38 10.63
C ARG A 118 6.56 -15.37 11.07
N VAL A 119 6.24 -16.24 12.03
CA VAL A 119 4.89 -16.33 12.61
C VAL A 119 4.47 -15.01 13.24
N ASP A 120 5.38 -14.29 13.88
CA ASP A 120 5.08 -13.00 14.52
C ASP A 120 4.64 -11.95 13.50
N ALA A 121 5.32 -11.85 12.36
CA ALA A 121 4.91 -10.96 11.26
C ALA A 121 3.52 -11.30 10.71
N ALA A 122 3.16 -12.59 10.66
CA ALA A 122 1.81 -13.01 10.28
C ALA A 122 0.76 -12.62 11.33
N ARG A 123 1.07 -12.75 12.62
CA ARG A 123 0.18 -12.32 13.72
C ARG A 123 -0.04 -10.81 13.71
N ASP A 124 1.00 -10.04 13.43
CA ASP A 124 0.90 -8.58 13.31
C ASP A 124 0.03 -8.18 12.12
N LEU A 125 0.14 -8.88 10.98
CA LEU A 125 -0.73 -8.65 9.83
C LEU A 125 -2.19 -8.95 10.17
N ILE A 126 -2.47 -10.06 10.84
CA ILE A 126 -3.84 -10.41 11.26
C ILE A 126 -4.39 -9.30 12.17
N THR A 127 -3.60 -8.85 13.14
CA THR A 127 -3.97 -7.74 14.04
C THR A 127 -4.27 -6.47 13.26
N PHE A 128 -3.48 -6.16 12.23
CA PHE A 128 -3.73 -5.02 11.34
C PHE A 128 -5.06 -5.16 10.60
N THR A 129 -5.36 -6.31 9.99
CA THR A 129 -6.63 -6.50 9.26
C THR A 129 -7.87 -6.38 10.15
N GLN A 130 -7.72 -6.65 11.45
CA GLN A 130 -8.78 -6.50 12.44
C GLN A 130 -8.91 -5.06 12.96
N ARG A 131 -7.90 -4.22 12.77
CA ARG A 131 -7.96 -2.79 13.06
C ARG A 131 -8.57 -2.08 11.85
N THR A 132 -9.87 -1.82 11.92
CA THR A 132 -10.50 -0.89 10.97
C THR A 132 -9.95 0.50 11.20
N ALA A 133 -9.16 1.03 10.26
CA ALA A 133 -8.95 2.46 10.14
C ALA A 133 -10.32 3.08 9.83
N TYR A 134 -11.00 3.58 10.86
CA TYR A 134 -12.12 4.48 10.62
C TYR A 134 -11.50 5.81 10.15
N PRO A 135 -11.81 6.30 8.94
CA PRO A 135 -11.42 7.65 8.57
C PRO A 135 -12.25 8.60 9.45
N ASP A 136 -11.59 9.24 10.41
CA ASP A 136 -12.10 10.36 11.19
C ASP A 136 -13.45 10.17 11.92
N CYS A 137 -13.42 9.52 13.09
CA CYS A 137 -14.52 9.57 14.06
C CYS A 137 -14.69 10.95 14.73
N HIS A 138 -13.83 11.95 14.46
CA HIS A 138 -13.96 13.27 15.07
C HIS A 138 -15.22 14.05 14.62
N ALA A 139 -15.91 13.60 13.57
CA ALA A 139 -17.21 14.16 13.17
C ALA A 139 -18.43 13.53 13.91
N TRP A 140 -18.22 12.53 14.79
CA TRP A 140 -19.32 11.81 15.47
C TRP A 140 -19.53 12.18 16.94
N GLN A 141 -18.74 13.09 17.53
CA GLN A 141 -18.93 13.54 18.92
C GLN A 141 -20.09 14.55 19.08
N GLY A 142 -21.24 14.32 18.42
CA GLY A 142 -22.39 15.20 18.60
C GLY A 142 -23.71 14.80 17.94
N ILE A 143 -23.82 13.64 17.28
CA ILE A 143 -25.06 13.28 16.56
C ILE A 143 -25.93 12.36 17.42
N PRO A 144 -27.16 12.74 17.78
CA PRO A 144 -28.06 11.88 18.54
C PRO A 144 -28.44 10.65 17.70
N LEU A 145 -28.31 9.48 18.32
CA LEU A 145 -28.66 8.17 17.77
C LEU A 145 -30.10 8.19 17.23
N GLY A 146 -30.27 8.13 15.91
CA GLY A 146 -31.62 8.00 15.32
C GLY A 146 -31.81 8.36 13.85
N ARG A 147 -30.84 8.97 13.16
CA ARG A 147 -30.95 9.23 11.72
C ARG A 147 -29.90 8.46 10.94
N ARG A 148 -30.36 7.63 9.99
CA ARG A 148 -29.52 6.93 9.01
C ARG A 148 -28.63 7.96 8.31
N ALA A 149 -27.32 7.75 8.39
CA ALA A 149 -26.33 8.58 7.71
C ALA A 149 -26.49 8.41 6.19
N THR A 150 -27.12 9.38 5.54
CA THR A 150 -26.96 9.61 4.10
C THR A 150 -25.69 10.46 3.93
N CYS A 151 -24.66 9.89 3.31
CA CYS A 151 -23.51 10.66 2.83
C CYS A 151 -23.99 11.64 1.76
N ALA A 152 -24.26 12.89 2.16
CA ALA A 152 -24.45 13.99 1.23
C ALA A 152 -23.07 14.61 0.92
N GLN A 153 -22.66 14.55 -0.34
CA GLN A 153 -21.51 15.27 -0.87
C GLN A 153 -21.79 16.79 -0.81
N PRO A 154 -20.88 17.64 -0.32
CA PRO A 154 -20.99 19.07 -0.54
C PRO A 154 -20.34 19.46 -1.87
N GLY A 155 -21.17 19.93 -2.81
CA GLY A 155 -20.88 21.14 -3.59
C GLY A 155 -20.25 20.99 -4.97
N LEU A 156 -21.08 20.64 -5.96
CA LEU A 156 -21.13 21.41 -7.22
C LEU A 156 -21.91 22.70 -6.90
N VAL A 157 -21.25 23.86 -6.92
CA VAL A 157 -21.58 25.12 -7.66
C VAL A 157 -20.34 26.01 -7.57
#